data_AF-A0A2E5RIG4-F1
#
_entry.id   AF-A0A2E5RIG4-F1
#
_cell.length_a   1.000
_cell.length_b   1.000
_cell.length_c   1.000
_cell.angle_alpha   90.00
_cell.angle_beta   90.00
_cell.angle_gamma   90.00
#
_symmetry.space_group_name_H-M   'P 1'
#
loop_
_entity.id
_entity.type
_entity.pdbx_description
1 polymer ?
#
loop_
_entity_poly.entity_id
_entity_poly.type
_entity_poly.pdbx_seq_one_letter_code
_entity_poly.pdbx_strand_id
1 'polypeptide(L)'
;MEIIMQYTKLSVVGLLIVAQFLTGPIHAQGDANTLKENTWIVRTGYTNINPQSNNGDIVNVGGQSNFTTTFVYFLNNNIGIEVLAGFPFRHNIYDKALGTGLKIGSASHLPPTVTLQYYFDSSSKLQPYFGLGLNHTLFFKEKASGPLSGADIRLGSSTDLSLQVGFDYELSNNRFLNLDIRKIQINSKATVTNIGNTDLQDVLPDELVFDVPIDPLVIGISLAWKF
;
A
#
# COMPACT_ATOMS: atom_id res chain seq x y z
N MET A 1 -6.48 32.28 -25.27
CA MET A 1 -6.71 30.92 -25.77
C MET A 1 -5.53 30.07 -25.34
N GLU A 2 -5.49 29.76 -24.04
CA GLU A 2 -4.47 28.96 -23.36
C GLU A 2 -5.16 28.36 -22.13
N ILE A 3 -4.63 27.28 -21.56
CA ILE A 3 -5.21 26.37 -20.54
C ILE A 3 -5.86 25.11 -21.14
N ILE A 4 -5.13 24.38 -22.00
CA ILE A 4 -5.26 22.91 -22.12
C ILE A 4 -3.88 22.36 -22.47
N MET A 5 -3.03 22.07 -21.46
CA MET A 5 -1.91 21.10 -21.54
C MET A 5 -1.09 21.10 -20.25
N GLN A 6 -1.59 20.47 -19.18
CA GLN A 6 -0.77 20.22 -17.98
C GLN A 6 -1.06 18.89 -17.27
N TYR A 7 -1.48 17.84 -18.01
CA TYR A 7 -1.78 16.53 -17.42
C TYR A 7 -0.95 15.35 -17.94
N THR A 8 0.18 15.60 -18.61
CA THR A 8 1.02 14.51 -19.19
C THR A 8 2.38 14.29 -18.53
N LYS A 9 2.67 14.90 -17.36
CA LYS A 9 4.00 14.78 -16.73
C LYS A 9 4.05 14.15 -15.31
N LEU A 10 2.93 13.67 -14.76
CA LEU A 10 2.94 13.11 -13.39
C LEU A 10 3.21 11.59 -13.31
N SER A 11 3.55 10.92 -14.42
CA SER A 11 3.63 9.45 -14.49
C SER A 11 5.03 8.85 -14.29
N VAL A 12 6.08 9.66 -14.17
CA VAL A 12 7.48 9.16 -14.21
C VAL A 12 8.33 9.61 -13.01
N VAL A 13 7.96 10.70 -12.33
CA VAL A 13 8.81 11.30 -11.28
C VAL A 13 8.78 10.50 -9.96
N GLY A 14 7.70 9.77 -9.67
CA GLY A 14 7.59 8.96 -8.45
C GLY A 14 8.43 7.67 -8.44
N LEU A 15 8.83 7.15 -9.60
CA LEU A 15 9.67 5.94 -9.70
C LEU A 15 11.17 6.24 -9.62
N LEU A 16 11.59 7.48 -9.89
CA LEU A 16 13.00 7.80 -10.06
C LEU A 16 13.78 7.93 -8.75
N ILE A 17 13.11 8.19 -7.62
CA ILE A 17 13.79 8.36 -6.32
C ILE A 17 14.32 7.02 -5.78
N VAL A 18 13.67 5.89 -6.12
CA VAL A 18 14.13 4.56 -5.68
C VAL A 18 15.40 4.10 -6.43
N ALA A 19 15.58 4.53 -7.68
CA ALA A 19 16.72 4.11 -8.50
C ALA A 19 18.06 4.76 -8.11
N GLN A 20 18.04 5.93 -7.44
CA GLN A 20 19.27 6.68 -7.13
C GLN A 20 20.05 6.14 -5.93
N PHE A 21 19.46 5.24 -5.14
CA PHE A 21 20.15 4.56 -4.03
C PHE A 21 20.85 3.26 -4.46
N LEU A 22 20.75 2.84 -5.73
CA LEU A 22 21.24 1.54 -6.21
C LEU A 22 22.66 1.55 -6.83
N THR A 23 23.38 2.67 -6.83
CA THR A 23 24.69 2.78 -7.51
C THR A 23 25.92 2.76 -6.60
N GLY A 24 25.78 2.37 -5.33
CA GLY A 24 26.92 2.14 -4.43
C GLY A 24 27.66 0.84 -4.77
N PRO A 25 28.99 0.74 -4.57
CA PRO A 25 29.72 -0.50 -4.78
C PRO A 25 29.20 -1.58 -3.82
N ILE A 26 28.67 -2.67 -4.40
CA ILE A 26 28.22 -3.87 -3.70
C ILE A 26 29.46 -4.63 -3.22
N HIS A 27 29.84 -4.45 -1.96
CA HIS A 27 30.84 -5.27 -1.29
C HIS A 27 30.14 -6.33 -0.44
N ALA A 28 29.89 -7.49 -1.03
CA ALA A 28 29.40 -8.66 -0.30
C ALA A 28 30.60 -9.53 0.14
N GLN A 29 31.03 -9.40 1.40
CA GLN A 29 31.89 -10.40 2.02
C GLN A 29 31.53 -10.54 3.50
N GLY A 30 30.77 -11.59 3.83
CA GLY A 30 30.41 -11.94 5.21
C GLY A 30 29.73 -13.30 5.27
N ASP A 31 30.22 -14.15 6.18
CA ASP A 31 29.82 -15.54 6.36
C ASP A 31 28.30 -15.75 6.47
N ALA A 32 27.85 -16.91 6.00
CA ALA A 32 26.43 -17.30 5.88
C ALA A 32 25.62 -17.24 7.19
N ASN A 33 26.25 -17.05 8.35
CA ASN A 33 25.59 -17.32 9.63
C ASN A 33 25.28 -16.15 10.56
N THR A 34 25.83 -14.92 10.45
CA THR A 34 25.63 -14.03 11.64
C THR A 34 25.73 -12.53 11.51
N LEU A 35 25.87 -11.92 10.33
CA LEU A 35 25.88 -10.46 10.24
C LEU A 35 24.96 -9.99 9.11
N LYS A 36 23.95 -9.18 9.46
CA LYS A 36 23.10 -8.45 8.49
C LYS A 36 23.60 -7.02 8.29
N GLU A 37 24.50 -6.53 9.12
CA GLU A 37 25.03 -5.17 9.01
C GLU A 37 25.54 -4.85 7.59
N ASN A 38 25.11 -3.70 7.06
CA ASN A 38 25.44 -3.20 5.72
C ASN A 38 25.02 -4.14 4.56
N THR A 39 24.04 -5.02 4.78
CA THR A 39 23.47 -5.88 3.72
C THR A 39 22.14 -5.35 3.22
N TRP A 40 21.78 -5.75 2.00
CA TRP A 40 20.47 -5.51 1.41
C TRP A 40 19.64 -6.79 1.40
N ILE A 41 18.34 -6.67 1.67
CA ILE A 41 17.36 -7.70 1.34
C ILE A 41 16.36 -7.14 0.34
N VAL A 42 16.19 -7.83 -0.78
CA VAL A 42 15.11 -7.54 -1.74
C VAL A 42 14.09 -8.65 -1.66
N ARG A 43 12.82 -8.30 -1.41
CA ARG A 43 11.69 -9.22 -1.39
C ARG A 43 10.78 -8.96 -2.56
N THR A 44 10.32 -10.00 -3.24
CA THR A 44 9.25 -9.87 -4.24
C THR A 44 8.21 -10.95 -4.06
N GLY A 45 6.94 -10.58 -4.17
CA GLY A 45 5.88 -11.50 -3.83
C GLY A 45 4.50 -10.97 -4.11
N TYR A 46 3.54 -11.65 -3.50
CA TYR A 46 2.12 -11.35 -3.64
C TYR A 46 1.58 -10.86 -2.31
N THR A 47 0.84 -9.76 -2.35
CA THR A 47 0.24 -9.14 -1.17
C THR A 47 -1.26 -9.02 -1.36
N ASN A 48 -2.00 -9.48 -0.37
CA ASN A 48 -3.42 -9.23 -0.22
C ASN A 48 -3.63 -8.03 0.71
N ILE A 49 -4.41 -7.05 0.26
CA ILE A 49 -4.91 -5.93 1.06
C ILE A 49 -6.37 -6.20 1.33
N ASN A 50 -6.71 -6.42 2.59
CA ASN A 50 -8.08 -6.64 3.03
C ASN A 50 -8.52 -5.45 3.89
N PRO A 51 -9.30 -4.50 3.34
CA PRO A 51 -9.97 -3.48 4.13
C PRO A 51 -10.76 -4.10 5.27
N GLN A 52 -10.72 -3.50 6.45
CA GLN A 52 -11.57 -3.98 7.54
C GLN A 52 -13.03 -3.67 7.22
N SER A 53 -13.92 -4.62 7.52
CA SER A 53 -15.36 -4.58 7.22
C SER A 53 -16.13 -3.40 7.84
N ASN A 54 -15.46 -2.51 8.57
CA ASN A 54 -16.05 -1.37 9.25
C ASN A 54 -15.93 -0.04 8.49
N ASN A 55 -15.55 -0.02 7.20
CA ASN A 55 -15.23 1.14 6.31
C ASN A 55 -16.08 2.45 6.39
N GLY A 56 -16.46 2.92 7.57
CA GLY A 56 -17.57 3.83 7.83
C GLY A 56 -18.95 3.18 7.67
N ASP A 57 -19.98 4.00 7.87
CA ASP A 57 -21.39 3.61 7.66
C ASP A 57 -21.84 3.78 6.20
N ILE A 58 -20.99 4.39 5.37
CA ILE A 58 -21.38 4.92 4.06
C ILE A 58 -21.05 3.95 2.92
N VAL A 59 -19.85 3.37 2.93
CA VAL A 59 -19.36 2.50 1.83
C VAL A 59 -18.71 1.22 2.34
N ASN A 60 -18.62 0.23 1.45
CA ASN A 60 -17.80 -0.96 1.64
C ASN A 60 -16.74 -1.08 0.53
N VAL A 61 -15.53 -1.52 0.88
CA VAL A 61 -14.39 -1.66 -0.02
C VAL A 61 -13.93 -3.13 -0.02
N GLY A 62 -13.96 -3.78 -1.18
CA GLY A 62 -13.56 -5.19 -1.29
C GLY A 62 -12.04 -5.41 -1.15
N GLY A 63 -11.61 -6.60 -0.72
CA GLY A 63 -10.19 -6.99 -0.71
C GLY A 63 -9.60 -7.15 -2.11
N GLN A 64 -8.30 -6.90 -2.26
CA GLN A 64 -7.58 -7.03 -3.52
C GLN A 64 -6.17 -7.54 -3.29
N SER A 65 -5.63 -8.29 -4.26
CA SER A 65 -4.25 -8.74 -4.21
C SER A 65 -3.43 -8.29 -5.42
N ASN A 66 -2.15 -8.02 -5.22
CA ASN A 66 -1.23 -7.59 -6.28
C ASN A 66 0.22 -7.96 -5.96
N PHE A 67 1.09 -7.84 -6.95
CA PHE A 67 2.53 -7.98 -6.77
C PHE A 67 3.13 -6.77 -6.07
N THR A 68 4.01 -7.05 -5.12
CA THR A 68 4.75 -6.07 -4.34
C THR A 68 6.23 -6.45 -4.24
N THR A 69 7.04 -5.45 -3.97
CA THR A 69 8.47 -5.59 -3.74
C THR A 69 8.87 -4.75 -2.55
N THR A 70 9.71 -5.28 -1.65
CA THR A 70 10.33 -4.51 -0.58
C THR A 70 11.84 -4.48 -0.72
N PHE A 71 12.43 -3.36 -0.33
CA PHE A 71 13.87 -3.17 -0.25
C PHE A 71 14.21 -2.87 1.20
N VAL A 72 15.06 -3.68 1.82
CA VAL A 72 15.53 -3.48 3.19
C VAL A 72 17.02 -3.22 3.17
N TYR A 73 17.44 -2.15 3.82
CA TYR A 73 18.85 -1.90 4.14
C TYR A 73 19.08 -2.08 5.64
N PHE A 74 20.05 -2.90 6.01
CA PHE A 74 20.38 -3.14 7.42
C PHE A 74 21.44 -2.17 7.92
N LEU A 75 21.04 -1.35 8.90
CA LEU A 75 21.93 -0.42 9.61
C LEU A 75 22.86 -1.16 10.58
N ASN A 76 22.39 -2.27 11.13
CA ASN A 76 23.16 -3.19 11.96
C ASN A 76 22.51 -4.58 11.88
N ASN A 77 22.91 -5.51 12.73
CA ASN A 77 22.39 -6.89 12.70
C ASN A 77 20.89 -7.02 12.98
N ASN A 78 20.30 -6.07 13.70
CA ASN A 78 18.92 -6.13 14.17
C ASN A 78 18.04 -5.07 13.51
N ILE A 79 18.60 -3.95 13.06
CA ILE A 79 17.84 -2.80 12.59
C ILE A 79 17.93 -2.70 11.07
N GLY A 80 16.77 -2.73 10.41
CA GLY A 80 16.62 -2.50 8.97
C GLY A 80 15.70 -1.33 8.67
N ILE A 81 15.96 -0.62 7.57
CA ILE A 81 15.02 0.33 6.98
C ILE A 81 14.45 -0.31 5.73
N GLU A 82 13.12 -0.45 5.68
CA GLU A 82 12.38 -1.01 4.56
C GLU A 82 11.63 0.07 3.77
N VAL A 83 11.62 -0.08 2.45
CA VAL A 83 10.70 0.61 1.54
C VAL A 83 9.83 -0.42 0.83
N LEU A 84 8.51 -0.32 0.99
CA LEU A 84 7.51 -1.08 0.25
C LEU A 84 7.09 -0.34 -1.01
N ALA A 85 7.21 -1.02 -2.15
CA ALA A 85 6.70 -0.61 -3.45
C ALA A 85 5.82 -1.72 -4.05
N GLY A 86 4.95 -1.37 -4.99
CA GLY A 86 4.09 -2.34 -5.64
C GLY A 86 3.30 -1.77 -6.80
N PHE A 87 2.60 -2.64 -7.51
CA PHE A 87 1.66 -2.21 -8.55
C PHE A 87 0.40 -1.58 -7.93
N PRO A 88 -0.28 -0.68 -8.66
CA PRO A 88 -1.54 -0.10 -8.22
C PRO A 88 -2.58 -1.15 -7.85
N PHE A 89 -3.15 -1.03 -6.66
CA PHE A 89 -4.31 -1.81 -6.27
C PHE A 89 -5.57 -1.14 -6.80
N ARG A 90 -6.56 -1.92 -7.23
CA ARG A 90 -7.86 -1.39 -7.68
C ARG A 90 -8.96 -2.01 -6.85
N HIS A 91 -9.79 -1.17 -6.26
CA HIS A 91 -10.91 -1.59 -5.43
C HIS A 91 -12.23 -1.12 -6.03
N ASN A 92 -13.26 -1.96 -5.89
CA ASN A 92 -14.64 -1.57 -6.12
C ASN A 92 -15.22 -0.99 -4.81
N ILE A 93 -16.04 0.04 -4.96
CA ILE A 93 -16.73 0.74 -3.86
C ILE A 93 -18.21 0.38 -3.97
N TYR A 94 -18.78 -0.10 -2.88
CA TYR A 94 -20.18 -0.53 -2.79
C TYR A 94 -20.95 0.35 -1.82
N ASP A 95 -22.21 0.64 -2.15
CA ASP A 95 -23.12 1.35 -1.27
C ASP A 95 -23.43 0.53 -0.01
N LYS A 96 -23.37 1.20 1.14
CA LYS A 96 -23.80 0.69 2.43
C LYS A 96 -24.88 1.57 3.06
N ALA A 97 -24.81 2.89 2.86
CA ALA A 97 -25.75 3.85 3.43
C ALA A 97 -27.20 3.59 3.03
N LEU A 98 -27.45 3.25 1.76
CA LEU A 98 -28.80 2.96 1.26
C LEU A 98 -29.16 1.47 1.38
N GLY A 99 -28.26 0.64 1.91
CA GLY A 99 -28.46 -0.80 2.08
C GLY A 99 -28.57 -1.58 0.77
N THR A 100 -28.24 -0.99 -0.37
CA THR A 100 -28.45 -1.62 -1.69
C THR A 100 -27.36 -2.63 -2.04
N GLY A 101 -26.15 -2.46 -1.49
CA GLY A 101 -24.98 -3.28 -1.83
C GLY A 101 -24.53 -3.12 -3.29
N LEU A 102 -25.08 -2.16 -4.03
CA LEU A 102 -24.73 -1.93 -5.43
C LEU A 102 -23.34 -1.31 -5.54
N LYS A 103 -22.64 -1.65 -6.62
CA LYS A 103 -21.38 -1.01 -6.95
C LYS A 103 -21.64 0.45 -7.37
N ILE A 104 -21.11 1.39 -6.62
CA ILE A 104 -21.24 2.83 -6.85
C ILE A 104 -19.98 3.46 -7.44
N GLY A 105 -18.87 2.75 -7.43
CA GLY A 105 -17.65 3.23 -8.07
C GLY A 105 -16.46 2.28 -7.98
N SER A 106 -15.31 2.79 -8.39
CA SER A 106 -14.01 2.13 -8.18
C SER A 106 -12.90 3.17 -8.06
N ALA A 107 -11.85 2.84 -7.31
CA ALA A 107 -10.65 3.66 -7.21
C ALA A 107 -9.40 2.78 -7.25
N SER A 108 -8.30 3.33 -7.74
CA SER A 108 -6.98 2.74 -7.63
C SER A 108 -6.16 3.45 -6.56
N HIS A 109 -5.24 2.73 -5.92
CA HIS A 109 -4.30 3.34 -4.98
C HIS A 109 -2.91 2.71 -5.01
N LEU A 110 -1.95 3.47 -4.51
CA LEU A 110 -0.60 3.02 -4.19
C LEU A 110 -0.32 3.36 -2.72
N PRO A 111 0.11 2.38 -1.90
CA PRO A 111 0.43 2.60 -0.49
C PRO A 111 1.95 2.50 -0.22
N PRO A 112 2.82 3.35 -0.80
CA PRO A 112 4.24 3.36 -0.45
C PRO A 112 4.40 3.51 1.06
N THR A 113 5.24 2.67 1.64
CA THR A 113 5.45 2.61 3.08
C THR A 113 6.93 2.55 3.36
N VAL A 114 7.40 3.41 4.26
CA VAL A 114 8.76 3.33 4.82
C VAL A 114 8.65 2.78 6.22
N THR A 115 9.44 1.77 6.57
CA THR A 115 9.31 1.06 7.84
C THR A 115 10.66 0.84 8.49
N LEU A 116 10.78 1.20 9.77
CA LEU A 116 11.90 0.77 10.59
C LEU A 116 11.58 -0.62 11.12
N GLN A 117 12.46 -1.59 10.87
CA GLN A 117 12.34 -2.98 11.27
C GLN A 117 13.34 -3.32 12.35
N TYR A 118 12.90 -4.10 13.33
CA TYR A 118 13.75 -4.75 14.32
C TYR A 118 13.63 -6.27 14.17
N TYR A 119 14.75 -6.93 13.93
CA TYR A 119 14.90 -8.38 13.87
C TYR A 119 15.39 -8.88 15.21
N PHE A 120 14.71 -9.90 15.73
CA PHE A 120 15.14 -10.55 16.95
C PHE A 120 16.38 -11.39 16.71
N ASP A 121 17.30 -11.39 17.67
CA ASP A 121 18.44 -12.30 17.67
C ASP A 121 17.93 -13.74 17.65
N SER A 122 18.26 -14.44 16.58
CA SER A 122 17.84 -15.80 16.36
C SER A 122 19.00 -16.57 15.75
N SER A 123 19.50 -17.58 16.46
CA SER A 123 20.42 -18.58 15.91
C SER A 123 19.70 -19.62 15.03
N SER A 124 18.41 -19.41 14.77
CA SER A 124 17.56 -20.26 13.94
C SER A 124 17.43 -19.70 12.52
N LYS A 125 17.11 -20.60 11.59
CA LYS A 125 16.70 -20.25 10.21
C LYS A 125 15.48 -19.32 10.15
N LEU A 126 14.69 -19.29 11.23
CA LEU A 126 13.56 -18.39 11.37
C LEU A 126 14.01 -17.07 11.99
N GLN A 127 13.86 -15.98 11.25
CA GLN A 127 14.24 -14.63 11.64
C GLN A 127 12.99 -13.75 11.75
N PRO A 128 12.34 -13.73 12.92
CA PRO A 128 11.17 -12.89 13.15
C PRO A 128 11.58 -11.41 13.25
N TYR A 129 10.65 -10.54 12.88
CA TYR A 129 10.80 -9.10 12.99
C TYR A 129 9.47 -8.41 13.33
N PHE A 130 9.59 -7.21 13.90
CA PHE A 130 8.50 -6.25 13.96
C PHE A 130 8.95 -4.92 13.35
N GLY A 131 8.01 -4.08 12.98
CA GLY A 131 8.31 -2.78 12.40
C GLY A 131 7.26 -1.73 12.70
N LEU A 132 7.73 -0.48 12.69
CA LEU A 132 6.92 0.72 12.77
C LEU A 132 7.25 1.60 11.58
N GLY A 133 6.23 2.00 10.84
CA GLY A 133 6.38 2.70 9.58
C GLY A 133 5.41 3.84 9.39
N LEU A 134 5.67 4.60 8.35
CA LEU A 134 4.84 5.66 7.84
C LEU A 134 4.38 5.28 6.43
N ASN A 135 3.08 5.24 6.24
CA ASN A 135 2.41 4.98 4.97
C ASN A 135 1.91 6.28 4.36
N HIS A 136 2.04 6.43 3.04
CA HIS A 136 1.44 7.54 2.31
C HIS A 136 0.58 7.00 1.16
N THR A 137 -0.71 6.78 1.38
CA THR A 137 -1.62 6.23 0.38
C THR A 137 -2.11 7.31 -0.59
N LEU A 138 -1.90 7.07 -1.88
CA LEU A 138 -2.33 7.93 -2.98
C LEU A 138 -3.47 7.25 -3.73
N PHE A 139 -4.61 7.93 -3.87
CA PHE A 139 -5.75 7.47 -4.67
C PHE A 139 -5.77 8.14 -6.05
N PHE A 140 -6.22 7.40 -7.06
CA PHE A 140 -6.35 7.88 -8.44
C PHE A 140 -7.27 6.97 -9.26
N LYS A 141 -7.62 7.41 -10.47
CA LYS A 141 -8.51 6.68 -11.41
C LYS A 141 -9.86 6.34 -10.78
N GLU A 142 -10.36 7.23 -9.94
CA GLU A 142 -11.70 7.20 -9.38
C GLU A 142 -12.72 7.25 -10.52
N LYS A 143 -13.73 6.38 -10.44
CA LYS A 143 -14.83 6.32 -11.40
C LYS A 143 -16.11 6.04 -10.66
N ALA A 144 -17.12 6.87 -10.88
CA ALA A 144 -18.48 6.58 -10.46
C ALA A 144 -19.10 5.49 -11.36
N SER A 145 -20.07 4.76 -10.83
CA SER A 145 -20.76 3.67 -11.52
C SER A 145 -22.15 3.46 -10.90
N GLY A 146 -23.02 2.72 -11.58
CA GLY A 146 -24.34 2.40 -11.06
C GLY A 146 -25.16 3.67 -10.80
N PRO A 147 -25.84 3.79 -9.64
CA PRO A 147 -26.65 4.97 -9.31
C PRO A 147 -25.89 6.30 -9.27
N LEU A 148 -24.55 6.27 -9.13
CA LEU A 148 -23.70 7.47 -9.19
C LEU A 148 -23.12 7.73 -10.58
N SER A 149 -23.49 6.97 -11.60
CA SER A 149 -22.99 7.18 -12.97
C SER A 149 -23.31 8.60 -13.43
N GLY A 150 -22.27 9.40 -13.72
CA GLY A 150 -22.39 10.83 -14.05
C GLY A 150 -21.80 11.78 -13.00
N ALA A 151 -21.57 11.29 -11.76
CA ALA A 151 -20.86 12.02 -10.73
C ALA A 151 -19.34 11.91 -10.84
N ASP A 152 -18.65 12.87 -10.24
CA ASP A 152 -17.20 12.84 -10.05
C ASP A 152 -16.86 12.41 -8.62
N ILE A 153 -15.97 11.43 -8.49
CA ILE A 153 -15.49 10.93 -7.21
C ILE A 153 -14.02 11.33 -7.06
N ARG A 154 -13.65 11.88 -5.89
CA ARG A 154 -12.25 12.16 -5.53
C ARG A 154 -11.96 11.62 -4.14
N LEU A 155 -10.84 10.92 -4.00
CA LEU A 155 -10.34 10.46 -2.71
C LEU A 155 -9.07 11.22 -2.32
N GLY A 156 -9.07 11.78 -1.11
CA GLY A 156 -7.91 12.45 -0.54
C GLY A 156 -6.79 11.47 -0.19
N SER A 157 -5.54 11.88 -0.39
CA SER A 157 -4.38 11.11 0.08
C SER A 157 -4.35 10.99 1.61
N SER A 158 -3.79 9.90 2.12
CA SER A 158 -3.70 9.60 3.56
C SER A 158 -2.24 9.42 3.96
N THR A 159 -1.82 10.00 5.10
CA THR A 159 -0.48 9.79 5.65
C THR A 159 -0.58 9.37 7.09
N ASP A 160 -0.21 8.13 7.37
CA ASP A 160 -0.59 7.47 8.62
C ASP A 160 0.43 6.42 9.04
N LEU A 161 0.29 5.94 10.28
CA LEU A 161 1.17 4.93 10.84
C LEU A 161 0.84 3.53 10.31
N SER A 162 1.90 2.72 10.19
CA SER A 162 1.81 1.30 9.89
C SER A 162 2.55 0.49 10.94
N LEU A 163 1.91 -0.56 11.45
CA LEU A 163 2.56 -1.60 12.25
C LEU A 163 2.80 -2.82 11.37
N GLN A 164 3.96 -3.44 11.54
CA GLN A 164 4.40 -4.59 10.77
C GLN A 164 4.89 -5.69 11.71
N VAL A 165 4.54 -6.93 11.41
CA VAL A 165 5.15 -8.13 11.98
C VAL A 165 5.38 -9.15 10.87
N GLY A 166 6.44 -9.92 10.96
CA GLY A 166 6.73 -10.92 9.95
C GLY A 166 7.91 -11.80 10.33
N PHE A 167 8.29 -12.67 9.42
CA PHE A 167 9.50 -13.45 9.54
C PHE A 167 10.09 -13.79 8.18
N ASP A 168 11.41 -13.90 8.14
CA ASP A 168 12.14 -14.54 7.05
C ASP A 168 12.54 -15.95 7.48
N TYR A 169 12.24 -16.96 6.66
CA TYR A 169 12.68 -18.34 6.85
C TYR A 169 13.74 -18.68 5.81
N GLU A 170 14.95 -18.99 6.27
CA GLU A 170 16.08 -19.32 5.41
C GLU A 170 15.87 -20.66 4.70
N LEU A 171 15.80 -20.62 3.37
CA LEU A 171 15.67 -21.80 2.51
C LEU A 171 17.05 -22.36 2.14
N SER A 172 17.97 -21.46 1.79
CA SER A 172 19.35 -21.74 1.42
C SER A 172 20.18 -20.47 1.63
N ASN A 173 21.51 -20.57 1.48
CA ASN A 173 22.41 -19.42 1.56
C ASN A 173 21.85 -18.22 0.77
N ASN A 174 21.58 -17.12 1.49
CA ASN A 174 21.07 -15.84 0.98
C ASN A 174 19.67 -15.85 0.34
N ARG A 175 18.86 -16.92 0.50
CA ARG A 175 17.49 -16.98 -0.01
C ARG A 175 16.51 -17.32 1.11
N PHE A 176 15.45 -16.54 1.20
CA PHE A 176 14.47 -16.67 2.27
C PHE A 176 13.05 -16.71 1.71
N LEU A 177 12.17 -17.39 2.42
CA LEU A 177 10.73 -17.23 2.29
C LEU A 177 10.28 -16.22 3.34
N ASN A 178 9.55 -15.20 2.94
CA ASN A 178 9.05 -14.16 3.82
C ASN A 178 7.54 -14.25 3.98
N LEU A 179 7.07 -14.13 5.22
CA LEU A 179 5.69 -13.81 5.55
C LEU A 179 5.63 -12.44 6.20
N ASP A 180 4.77 -11.58 5.69
CA ASP A 180 4.63 -10.19 6.10
C ASP A 180 3.18 -9.87 6.45
N ILE A 181 2.94 -9.32 7.64
CA ILE A 181 1.61 -8.89 8.07
C ILE A 181 1.70 -7.44 8.51
N ARG A 182 0.85 -6.57 7.94
CA ARG A 182 0.78 -5.15 8.30
C ARG A 182 -0.61 -4.74 8.69
N LYS A 183 -0.68 -3.89 9.70
CA LYS A 183 -1.84 -3.07 10.00
C LYS A 183 -1.49 -1.65 9.62
N ILE A 184 -2.20 -1.10 8.64
CA ILE A 184 -1.97 0.26 8.16
C ILE A 184 -3.21 1.07 8.50
N GLN A 185 -3.04 2.24 9.11
CA GLN A 185 -4.14 3.19 9.26
C GLN A 185 -4.30 3.94 7.95
N ILE A 186 -5.52 4.08 7.44
CA ILE A 186 -5.79 4.83 6.21
C ILE A 186 -7.14 5.52 6.37
N ASN A 187 -7.12 6.84 6.42
CA ASN A 187 -8.29 7.70 6.57
C ASN A 187 -8.38 8.64 5.35
N SER A 188 -9.10 8.20 4.33
CA SER A 188 -9.31 9.00 3.12
C SER A 188 -10.56 9.84 3.24
N LYS A 189 -10.52 11.09 2.79
CA LYS A 189 -11.73 11.90 2.60
C LYS A 189 -12.29 11.69 1.20
N ALA A 190 -13.53 11.24 1.09
CA ALA A 190 -14.26 11.14 -0.18
C ALA A 190 -15.06 12.41 -0.43
N THR A 191 -14.92 12.95 -1.64
CA THR A 191 -15.75 14.03 -2.16
C THR A 191 -16.43 13.53 -3.43
N VAL A 192 -17.76 13.59 -3.45
CA VAL A 192 -18.59 13.22 -4.61
C VAL A 192 -19.33 14.48 -5.04
N THR A 193 -19.13 14.91 -6.29
CA THR A 193 -19.75 16.11 -6.87
C THR A 193 -20.52 15.75 -8.14
N ASN A 194 -21.31 16.69 -8.65
CA ASN A 194 -22.13 16.50 -9.86
C ASN A 194 -23.18 15.40 -9.68
N ILE A 195 -23.70 15.21 -8.46
CA ILE A 195 -24.73 14.21 -8.16
C ILE A 195 -26.04 14.56 -8.86
N GLY A 196 -26.30 15.84 -9.16
CA GLY A 196 -27.44 16.28 -9.96
C GLY A 196 -27.49 15.69 -11.39
N ASN A 197 -26.40 15.08 -11.88
CA ASN A 197 -26.34 14.40 -13.18
C ASN A 197 -26.55 12.88 -13.08
N THR A 198 -26.97 12.38 -11.93
CA THR A 198 -27.09 10.94 -11.62
C THR A 198 -28.51 10.54 -11.29
N ASP A 199 -28.76 9.24 -11.19
CA ASP A 199 -30.06 8.68 -10.78
C ASP A 199 -30.44 9.08 -9.33
N LEU A 200 -29.52 9.67 -8.57
CA LEU A 200 -29.72 10.09 -7.17
C LEU A 200 -29.96 11.60 -7.02
N GLN A 201 -30.15 12.34 -8.11
CA GLN A 201 -30.32 13.81 -8.10
C GLN A 201 -31.42 14.33 -7.16
N ASP A 202 -32.51 13.58 -6.96
CA ASP A 202 -33.64 13.98 -6.12
C ASP A 202 -33.53 13.42 -4.68
N VAL A 203 -32.51 12.60 -4.41
CA VAL A 203 -32.32 11.87 -3.15
C VAL A 203 -31.15 12.43 -2.35
N LEU A 204 -30.10 12.89 -3.02
CA LEU A 204 -28.85 13.35 -2.43
C LEU A 204 -28.56 14.81 -2.78
N PRO A 205 -27.81 15.56 -1.94
CA PRO A 205 -27.30 16.87 -2.33
C PRO A 205 -26.35 16.75 -3.52
N ASP A 206 -26.16 17.84 -4.27
CA ASP A 206 -25.28 17.86 -5.45
C ASP A 206 -23.79 17.57 -5.12
N GLU A 207 -23.39 17.85 -3.88
CA GLU A 207 -22.09 17.51 -3.31
C GLU A 207 -22.24 16.75 -1.99
N LEU A 208 -21.48 15.66 -1.85
CA LEU A 208 -21.37 14.87 -0.63
C LEU A 208 -19.89 14.70 -0.24
N VAL A 209 -19.58 14.98 1.02
CA VAL A 209 -18.23 14.83 1.57
C VAL A 209 -18.28 13.98 2.83
N PHE A 210 -17.45 12.95 2.90
CA PHE A 210 -17.40 12.04 4.04
C PHE A 210 -16.05 11.35 4.19
N ASP A 211 -15.76 10.87 5.40
CA ASP A 211 -14.54 10.10 5.66
C ASP A 211 -14.75 8.62 5.35
N VAL A 212 -13.72 8.01 4.77
CA VAL A 212 -13.64 6.60 4.39
C VAL A 212 -12.45 6.00 5.14
N PRO A 213 -12.65 5.54 6.38
CA PRO A 213 -11.64 4.73 7.07
C PRO A 213 -11.53 3.39 6.34
N ILE A 214 -10.30 2.94 6.10
CA ILE A 214 -10.04 1.67 5.38
C ILE A 214 -9.31 0.69 6.30
N ASP A 215 -8.33 1.20 7.06
CA ASP A 215 -7.54 0.50 8.07
C ASP A 215 -7.23 -0.97 7.72
N PRO A 216 -6.62 -1.26 6.56
CA PRO A 216 -6.54 -2.63 6.08
C PRO A 216 -5.62 -3.50 6.93
N LEU A 217 -5.94 -4.80 6.97
CA LEU A 217 -4.97 -5.84 7.27
C LEU A 217 -4.35 -6.29 5.95
N VAL A 218 -3.03 -6.19 5.87
CA VAL A 218 -2.24 -6.54 4.68
C VAL A 218 -1.45 -7.80 4.99
N ILE A 219 -1.53 -8.80 4.12
CA ILE A 219 -0.81 -10.07 4.26
C ILE A 219 -0.03 -10.32 2.97
N GLY A 220 1.28 -10.49 3.09
CA GLY A 220 2.19 -10.74 1.98
C GLY A 220 2.96 -12.05 2.15
N ILE A 221 3.20 -12.74 1.04
CA ILE A 221 4.15 -13.84 0.94
C ILE A 221 5.14 -13.53 -0.18
N SER A 222 6.43 -13.61 0.11
CA SER A 222 7.49 -13.20 -0.82
C SER A 222 8.68 -14.15 -0.80
N LEU A 223 9.39 -14.21 -1.93
CA LEU A 223 10.76 -14.71 -1.97
C LEU A 223 11.70 -13.54 -1.72
N ALA A 224 12.77 -13.79 -0.96
CA ALA A 224 13.74 -12.77 -0.60
C ALA A 224 15.17 -13.21 -0.91
N TRP A 225 16.00 -12.24 -1.29
CA TRP A 225 17.42 -12.42 -1.58
C TRP A 225 18.24 -11.42 -0.77
N LYS A 226 19.30 -11.91 -0.13
CA LYS A 226 20.28 -11.10 0.60
C LYS A 226 21.50 -10.81 -0.28
N PHE A 227 21.94 -9.56 -0.31
CA PHE A 227 23.11 -9.06 -1.05
C PHE A 227 24.10 -8.40 -0.10
#